data_AF-A0A811N6U1-F1
#
_entry.id   AF-A0A811N6U1-F1
#
_cell.length_a   1.000
_cell.length_b   1.000
_cell.length_c   1.000
_cell.angle_alpha   90.00
_cell.angle_beta   90.00
_cell.angle_gamma   90.00
#
_symmetry.space_group_name_H-M   'P 1'
#
loop_
_entity.id
_entity.type
_entity.pdbx_description
1 polymer ?
#
loop_
_entity_poly.entity_id
_entity_poly.type
_entity_poly.pdbx_seq_one_letter_code
_entity_poly.pdbx_strand_id
1 'polypeptide(L)'
;MSTLEDETDAKRIIASSLLLRLTDDHIADILHRLPTLADIGRAATVCSTFRRAIADHSFRRRRRRLRSTHPTPYLGFLYGRFYASTEPHQFAPHARALMRIADFSFSFIPSVGPWLLRDIRDERVLLGNSMAAREFAVADPMSR
;
A
#
# COMPACT_ATOMS: atom_id res chain seq x y z
N MET A 1 22.73 -33.50 16.64
CA MET A 1 22.40 -32.31 15.84
C MET A 1 21.82 -32.70 14.47
N SER A 2 21.03 -33.78 14.39
CA SER A 2 20.51 -34.35 13.12
C SER A 2 18.99 -34.54 13.09
N THR A 3 18.29 -34.27 14.20
CA THR A 3 16.83 -34.47 14.32
C THR A 3 16.00 -33.26 13.93
N LEU A 4 16.60 -32.07 13.79
CA LEU A 4 15.90 -30.82 13.45
C LEU A 4 15.73 -30.61 11.93
N GLU A 5 16.63 -31.17 11.11
CA GLU A 5 16.55 -31.06 9.64
C GLU A 5 15.48 -32.00 9.07
N ASP A 6 15.34 -33.20 9.63
CA ASP A 6 14.38 -34.23 9.22
C ASP A 6 12.92 -33.80 9.44
N GLU A 7 12.62 -33.14 10.56
CA GLU A 7 11.28 -32.63 10.86
C GLU A 7 10.88 -31.46 9.93
N THR A 8 11.85 -30.66 9.51
CA THR A 8 11.64 -29.53 8.62
C THR A 8 11.37 -30.00 7.19
N ASP A 9 12.01 -31.07 6.77
CA ASP A 9 11.81 -31.68 5.45
C ASP A 9 10.49 -32.45 5.38
N ALA A 10 10.14 -33.20 6.43
CA ALA A 10 8.83 -33.85 6.55
C ALA A 10 7.67 -32.82 6.50
N LYS A 11 7.80 -31.69 7.20
CA LYS A 11 6.82 -30.59 7.15
C LYS A 11 6.71 -29.98 5.75
N ARG A 12 7.83 -29.81 5.03
CA ARG A 12 7.84 -29.33 3.63
C ARG A 12 7.16 -30.30 2.68
N ILE A 13 7.40 -31.60 2.84
CA ILE A 13 6.80 -32.65 2.00
C ILE A 13 5.29 -32.71 2.23
N ILE A 14 4.84 -32.68 3.49
CA ILE A 14 3.41 -32.69 3.85
C ILE A 14 2.71 -31.42 3.34
N ALA A 15 3.31 -30.24 3.52
CA ALA A 15 2.78 -28.98 3.01
C ALA A 15 2.70 -29.00 1.47
N SER A 16 3.74 -29.49 0.79
CA SER A 16 3.75 -29.61 -0.68
C SER A 16 2.66 -30.58 -1.18
N SER A 17 2.46 -31.70 -0.47
CA SER A 17 1.40 -32.68 -0.76
C SER A 17 -0.01 -32.09 -0.57
N LEU A 18 -0.24 -31.34 0.52
CA LEU A 18 -1.49 -30.61 0.74
C LEU A 18 -1.73 -29.55 -0.35
N LEU A 19 -0.69 -28.85 -0.79
CA LEU A 19 -0.79 -27.87 -1.87
C LEU A 19 -1.09 -28.52 -3.23
N LEU A 20 -0.62 -29.74 -3.49
CA LEU A 20 -0.97 -30.52 -4.69
C LEU A 20 -2.44 -30.96 -4.70
N ARG A 21 -3.09 -31.05 -3.54
CA ARG A 21 -4.53 -31.38 -3.43
C ARG A 21 -5.45 -30.17 -3.59
N LEU A 22 -4.92 -28.95 -3.47
CA LEU A 22 -5.66 -27.72 -3.72
C LEU A 22 -5.62 -27.42 -5.22
N THR A 23 -6.78 -27.10 -5.80
CA THR A 23 -6.82 -26.59 -7.20
C THR A 23 -6.15 -25.21 -7.28
N ASP A 24 -5.65 -24.84 -8.46
CA ASP A 24 -5.01 -23.53 -8.67
C ASP A 24 -5.93 -22.35 -8.27
N ASP A 25 -7.25 -22.51 -8.40
CA ASP A 25 -8.25 -21.53 -7.95
C ASP A 25 -8.27 -21.33 -6.44
N HIS A 26 -8.21 -22.41 -5.64
CA HIS A 26 -8.19 -22.31 -4.19
C HIS A 26 -6.87 -21.70 -3.69
N ILE A 27 -5.76 -22.04 -4.34
CA ILE A 27 -4.45 -21.43 -4.08
C ILE A 27 -4.51 -19.93 -4.36
N ALA A 28 -5.06 -19.55 -5.51
CA ALA A 28 -5.26 -18.15 -5.87
C ALA A 28 -6.08 -17.42 -4.79
N ASP A 29 -7.20 -17.98 -4.33
CA ASP A 29 -8.05 -17.33 -3.33
C ASP A 29 -7.36 -17.15 -1.97
N ILE A 30 -6.55 -18.11 -1.53
CA ILE A 30 -5.71 -17.96 -0.33
C ILE A 30 -4.69 -16.82 -0.52
N LEU A 31 -4.00 -16.80 -1.66
CA LEU A 31 -2.99 -15.79 -1.96
C LEU A 31 -3.58 -14.38 -2.14
N HIS A 32 -4.84 -14.26 -2.58
CA HIS A 32 -5.55 -12.98 -2.65
C HIS A 32 -5.75 -12.35 -1.26
N ARG A 33 -5.89 -13.15 -0.20
CA ARG A 33 -6.07 -12.68 1.18
C ARG A 33 -4.80 -12.11 1.81
N LEU A 34 -3.64 -12.27 1.16
CA LEU A 34 -2.38 -11.69 1.64
C LEU A 34 -2.39 -10.15 1.50
N PRO A 35 -2.19 -9.41 2.61
CA PRO A 35 -2.42 -7.96 2.67
C PRO A 35 -1.39 -7.17 1.87
N THR A 36 -0.13 -7.61 1.84
CA THR A 36 0.96 -6.88 1.19
C THR A 36 1.48 -7.59 -0.06
N LEU A 37 2.23 -6.86 -0.90
CA LEU A 37 2.98 -7.48 -2.02
C LEU A 37 4.20 -8.26 -1.53
N ALA A 38 4.79 -7.86 -0.39
CA ALA A 38 5.90 -8.58 0.23
C ALA A 38 5.49 -9.99 0.66
N ASP A 39 4.30 -10.15 1.23
CA ASP A 39 3.75 -11.46 1.60
C ASP A 39 3.56 -12.38 0.39
N ILE A 40 3.13 -11.82 -0.75
CA ILE A 40 3.05 -12.57 -2.00
C ILE A 40 4.44 -12.99 -2.49
N GLY A 41 5.41 -12.08 -2.43
CA GLY A 41 6.80 -12.40 -2.79
C GLY A 41 7.33 -13.57 -1.95
N ARG A 42 7.08 -13.55 -0.63
CA ARG A 42 7.41 -14.65 0.27
C ARG A 42 6.68 -15.94 -0.12
N ALA A 43 5.38 -15.89 -0.39
CA ALA A 43 4.62 -17.07 -0.82
C ALA A 43 5.18 -17.68 -2.13
N ALA A 44 5.60 -16.87 -3.10
CA ALA A 44 6.21 -17.33 -4.35
C ALA A 44 7.57 -18.05 -4.15
N THR A 45 8.22 -17.82 -3.02
CA THR A 45 9.47 -18.51 -2.65
C THR A 45 9.25 -19.86 -1.98
N VAL A 46 8.04 -20.14 -1.48
CA VAL A 46 7.73 -21.40 -0.77
C VAL A 46 7.69 -22.59 -1.73
N CYS A 47 7.00 -22.46 -2.87
CA CYS A 47 6.90 -23.56 -3.83
C CYS A 47 6.64 -23.06 -5.27
N SER A 48 6.92 -23.93 -6.24
CA SER A 48 6.70 -23.68 -7.67
C SER A 48 5.22 -23.48 -8.01
N THR A 49 4.30 -24.18 -7.34
CA THR A 49 2.85 -24.04 -7.54
C THR A 49 2.36 -22.64 -7.19
N PHE A 50 2.79 -22.10 -6.04
CA PHE A 50 2.48 -20.71 -5.65
C PHE A 50 3.10 -19.71 -6.61
N ARG A 51 4.36 -19.92 -7.00
CA ARG A 51 5.03 -19.07 -7.98
C ARG A 51 4.25 -19.03 -9.30
N ARG A 52 3.77 -20.19 -9.78
CA ARG A 52 2.96 -20.31 -11.00
C ARG A 52 1.61 -19.60 -10.86
N ALA A 53 0.88 -19.85 -9.76
CA ALA A 53 -0.39 -19.19 -9.49
C ALA A 53 -0.26 -17.65 -9.41
N ILE A 54 0.82 -17.14 -8.81
CA ILE A 54 1.11 -15.69 -8.72
C ILE A 54 1.50 -15.11 -10.09
N ALA A 55 2.18 -15.89 -10.92
CA ALA A 55 2.56 -15.49 -12.27
C ALA A 55 1.37 -15.45 -13.23
N ASP A 56 0.30 -16.20 -12.95
CA ASP A 56 -0.87 -16.30 -13.81
C ASP A 56 -1.58 -14.95 -14.05
N HIS A 57 -2.02 -14.75 -15.28
CA HIS A 57 -2.65 -13.51 -15.70
C HIS A 57 -4.01 -13.28 -15.02
N SER A 58 -4.80 -14.34 -14.80
CA SER A 58 -6.10 -14.24 -14.16
C SER A 58 -5.97 -13.83 -12.69
N PHE A 59 -4.98 -14.38 -11.97
CA PHE A 59 -4.63 -14.00 -10.60
C PHE A 59 -4.26 -12.52 -10.52
N ARG A 60 -3.31 -12.07 -11.37
CA ARG A 60 -2.86 -10.67 -11.39
C ARG A 60 -4.00 -9.70 -11.72
N ARG A 61 -4.86 -10.05 -12.68
CA ARG A 61 -6.04 -9.25 -13.07
C ARG A 61 -7.07 -9.19 -11.94
N ARG A 62 -7.38 -10.31 -11.29
CA ARG A 62 -8.31 -10.37 -10.16
C ARG A 62 -7.79 -9.57 -8.98
N ARG A 63 -6.52 -9.72 -8.62
CA ARG A 63 -5.87 -8.92 -7.56
C ARG A 63 -5.86 -7.44 -7.87
N ARG A 64 -5.57 -7.05 -9.13
CA ARG A 64 -5.64 -5.64 -9.56
C ARG A 64 -7.04 -5.09 -9.42
N ARG A 65 -8.07 -5.81 -9.85
CA ARG A 65 -9.48 -5.40 -9.68
C ARG A 65 -9.83 -5.22 -8.22
N LEU A 66 -9.51 -6.22 -7.39
CA LEU A 66 -9.76 -6.18 -5.96
C LEU A 66 -9.10 -4.94 -5.32
N ARG A 67 -7.84 -4.65 -5.65
CA ARG A 67 -7.12 -3.45 -5.17
C ARG A 67 -7.64 -2.14 -5.76
N SER A 68 -8.11 -2.15 -7.00
CA SER A 68 -8.71 -0.96 -7.64
C SER A 68 -10.10 -0.65 -7.07
N THR A 69 -10.79 -1.65 -6.55
CA THR A 69 -12.09 -1.51 -5.87
C THR A 69 -11.92 -1.23 -4.38
N HIS A 70 -10.79 -1.63 -3.79
CA HIS A 70 -10.50 -1.31 -2.40
C HIS A 70 -10.09 0.16 -2.24
N PRO A 71 -10.62 0.82 -1.20
CA PRO A 71 -10.43 2.25 -0.99
C PRO A 71 -8.95 2.57 -0.91
N THR A 72 -8.57 3.69 -1.54
CA THR A 72 -7.26 4.33 -1.40
C THR A 72 -6.90 4.30 0.09
N PRO A 73 -5.74 3.74 0.47
CA PRO A 73 -5.41 3.52 1.88
C PRO A 73 -5.56 4.86 2.62
N TYR A 74 -6.37 4.89 3.68
CA TYR A 74 -6.56 6.10 4.46
C TYR A 74 -5.28 6.43 5.23
N LEU A 75 -4.44 7.28 4.64
CA LEU A 75 -3.17 7.69 5.22
C LEU A 75 -3.35 8.81 6.26
N GLY A 76 -4.48 9.49 6.26
CA GLY A 76 -4.73 10.60 7.16
C GLY A 76 -5.64 11.65 6.53
N PHE A 77 -5.64 12.82 7.14
CA PHE A 77 -6.37 13.98 6.65
C PHE A 77 -5.52 15.25 6.76
N LEU A 78 -5.84 16.25 5.95
CA LEU A 78 -5.11 17.52 5.89
C LEU A 78 -6.03 18.64 6.39
N TYR A 79 -5.62 19.35 7.43
CA TYR A 79 -6.33 20.53 7.95
C TYR A 79 -5.34 21.50 8.59
N GLY A 80 -4.84 22.46 7.82
CA GLY A 80 -3.72 23.36 8.18
C GLY A 80 -2.36 22.67 8.30
N ARG A 81 -2.35 21.38 8.65
CA ARG A 81 -1.22 20.44 8.63
C ARG A 81 -1.73 19.03 8.35
N PHE A 82 -0.81 18.13 8.01
CA PHE A 82 -1.16 16.72 7.77
C PHE A 82 -1.22 15.94 9.09
N TYR A 83 -2.33 15.23 9.28
CA TYR A 83 -2.56 14.33 10.40
C TYR A 83 -2.45 12.90 9.91
N ALA A 84 -1.29 12.30 10.12
CA ALA A 84 -1.04 10.91 9.78
C ALA A 84 -1.94 9.97 10.60
N SER A 85 -2.49 8.94 9.94
CA SER A 85 -3.15 7.83 10.63
C SER A 85 -2.19 7.19 11.64
N THR A 86 -2.67 6.99 12.86
CA THR A 86 -1.91 6.39 13.97
C THR A 86 -2.31 4.94 14.21
N GLU A 87 -1.52 4.22 15.01
CA GLU A 87 -1.90 2.88 15.48
C GLU A 87 -3.26 2.93 16.21
N PRO A 88 -4.11 1.89 16.07
CA PRO A 88 -3.86 0.56 15.49
C PRO A 88 -4.09 0.47 13.96
N HIS A 89 -4.14 1.58 13.22
CA HIS A 89 -4.43 1.55 11.79
C HIS A 89 -3.34 0.83 10.97
N GLN A 90 -3.72 -0.12 10.13
CA GLN A 90 -2.79 -0.94 9.32
C GLN A 90 -1.86 -0.12 8.41
N PHE A 91 -2.30 1.08 8.00
CA PHE A 91 -1.51 1.98 7.16
C PHE A 91 -0.77 3.08 7.95
N ALA A 92 -0.78 3.03 9.29
CA ALA A 92 -0.09 4.02 10.13
C ALA A 92 1.43 4.15 9.81
N PRO A 93 2.18 3.07 9.52
CA PRO A 93 3.57 3.20 9.10
C PRO A 93 3.73 3.97 7.78
N HIS A 94 2.80 3.78 6.84
CA HIS A 94 2.81 4.46 5.54
C HIS A 94 2.44 5.94 5.71
N ALA A 95 1.46 6.23 6.56
CA ALA A 95 1.06 7.59 6.92
C ALA A 95 2.22 8.38 7.55
N ARG A 96 2.92 7.77 8.52
CA ARG A 96 4.12 8.36 9.14
C ARG A 96 5.25 8.57 8.12
N ALA A 97 5.43 7.64 7.18
CA ALA A 97 6.41 7.79 6.12
C ALA A 97 6.07 8.98 5.21
N LEU A 98 4.81 9.07 4.76
CA LEU A 98 4.31 10.19 3.95
C LEU A 98 4.54 11.54 4.65
N MET A 99 4.20 11.63 5.94
CA MET A 99 4.41 12.85 6.74
C MET A 99 5.87 13.33 6.79
N ARG A 100 6.85 12.42 6.64
CA ARG A 100 8.27 12.78 6.64
C ARG A 100 8.79 13.22 5.27
N ILE A 101 8.21 12.71 4.20
CA ILE A 101 8.72 12.90 2.83
C ILE A 101 8.00 14.02 2.08
N ALA A 102 6.72 14.27 2.38
CA ALA A 102 5.92 15.30 1.75
C ALA A 102 6.05 16.64 2.47
N ASP A 103 6.09 17.74 1.72
CA ASP A 103 5.98 19.08 2.28
C ASP A 103 4.52 19.57 2.26
N PHE A 104 3.82 19.31 3.36
CA PHE A 104 2.45 19.79 3.57
C PHE A 104 2.37 21.25 4.05
N SER A 105 3.52 21.93 4.24
CA SER A 105 3.55 23.37 4.47
C SER A 105 3.57 24.16 3.17
N PHE A 106 3.81 23.49 2.04
CA PHE A 106 3.87 24.07 0.70
C PHE A 106 4.89 25.21 0.61
N SER A 107 6.03 25.05 1.27
CA SER A 107 7.07 26.08 1.39
C SER A 107 7.71 26.46 0.04
N PHE A 108 7.62 25.57 -0.94
CA PHE A 108 8.11 25.78 -2.31
C PHE A 108 7.23 26.75 -3.13
N ILE A 109 6.03 27.09 -2.66
CA ILE A 109 5.13 28.01 -3.37
C ILE A 109 5.29 29.42 -2.77
N PRO A 110 5.95 30.36 -3.48
CA PRO A 110 6.16 31.70 -2.97
C PRO A 110 4.82 32.41 -2.79
N SER A 111 4.67 33.11 -1.66
CA SER A 111 3.43 33.82 -1.31
C SER A 111 3.70 34.90 -0.28
N VAL A 112 2.89 35.96 -0.31
CA VAL A 112 2.88 37.06 0.68
C VAL A 112 2.06 36.74 1.94
N GLY A 113 1.47 35.54 2.04
CA GLY A 113 0.61 35.13 3.14
C GLY A 113 0.43 33.61 3.23
N PRO A 114 -0.26 33.11 4.28
CA PRO A 114 -0.42 31.68 4.49
C PRO A 114 -1.32 31.05 3.42
N TRP A 115 -0.90 29.89 2.90
CA TRP A 115 -1.72 29.06 2.04
C TRP A 115 -2.78 28.31 2.86
N LEU A 116 -4.05 28.43 2.46
CA LEU A 116 -5.16 27.70 3.06
C LEU A 116 -5.63 26.58 2.14
N LEU A 117 -5.81 25.39 2.71
CA LEU A 117 -6.41 24.25 2.02
C LEU A 117 -7.83 24.58 1.55
N ARG A 118 -8.11 24.32 0.27
CA ARG A 118 -9.44 24.49 -0.33
C ARG A 118 -10.06 23.18 -0.81
N ASP A 119 -9.29 22.34 -1.50
CA ASP A 119 -9.75 21.05 -2.02
C ASP A 119 -8.57 20.08 -2.18
N ILE A 120 -8.87 18.78 -2.26
CA ILE A 120 -7.89 17.72 -2.55
C ILE A 120 -8.48 16.79 -3.60
N ARG A 121 -7.78 16.62 -4.72
CA ARG A 121 -8.16 15.71 -5.80
C ARG A 121 -6.93 15.08 -6.42
N ASP A 122 -7.02 13.78 -6.71
CA ASP A 122 -5.97 13.04 -7.43
C ASP A 122 -4.55 13.30 -6.86
N GLU A 123 -4.44 13.24 -5.53
CA GLU A 123 -3.21 13.46 -4.74
C GLU A 123 -2.68 14.90 -4.74
N ARG A 124 -3.33 15.81 -5.46
CA ARG A 124 -3.01 17.23 -5.53
C ARG A 124 -3.90 18.04 -4.60
N VAL A 125 -3.33 19.13 -4.11
CA VAL A 125 -3.94 20.03 -3.14
C VAL A 125 -4.19 21.39 -3.78
N LEU A 126 -5.43 21.84 -3.75
CA LEU A 126 -5.79 23.21 -4.11
C LEU A 126 -5.65 24.11 -2.89
N LEU A 127 -4.84 25.15 -3.04
CA LEU A 127 -4.53 26.14 -2.03
C LEU A 127 -5.08 27.50 -2.45
N GLY A 128 -5.52 28.29 -1.47
CA GLY A 128 -5.89 29.69 -1.68
C GLY A 128 -5.22 30.60 -0.66
N ASN A 129 -4.76 31.76 -1.11
CA ASN A 129 -4.17 32.77 -0.24
C ASN A 129 -5.26 33.66 0.37
N SER A 130 -5.27 33.81 1.70
CA SER A 130 -6.24 34.69 2.37
C SER A 130 -5.85 36.16 2.33
N MET A 131 -4.56 36.47 2.16
CA MET A 131 -4.02 37.84 2.18
C MET A 131 -3.88 38.44 0.79
N ALA A 132 -3.66 37.61 -0.23
CA ALA A 132 -3.73 38.01 -1.63
C ALA A 132 -5.04 37.50 -2.24
N ALA A 133 -6.07 38.36 -2.22
CA ALA A 133 -7.38 38.01 -2.77
C ALA A 133 -7.22 37.50 -4.22
N ARG A 134 -7.69 36.27 -4.47
CA ARG A 134 -7.72 35.56 -5.77
C ARG A 134 -6.43 34.85 -6.20
N GLU A 135 -5.47 34.67 -5.30
CA GLU A 135 -4.32 33.80 -5.58
C GLU A 135 -4.66 32.34 -5.22
N PHE A 136 -4.55 31.45 -6.21
CA PHE A 136 -4.73 30.01 -6.04
C PHE A 136 -3.51 29.28 -6.58
N ALA A 137 -3.15 28.19 -5.91
CA ALA A 137 -2.10 27.30 -6.37
C ALA A 137 -2.56 25.85 -6.28
N VAL A 138 -2.11 25.04 -7.23
CA VAL A 138 -2.26 23.59 -7.16
C VAL A 138 -0.89 23.01 -6.86
N ALA A 139 -0.81 22.26 -5.78
CA ALA A 139 0.43 21.73 -5.24
C ALA A 139 0.36 20.21 -5.17
N ASP A 140 1.45 19.53 -5.50
CA ASP A 140 1.65 18.15 -5.06
C ASP A 140 2.57 18.21 -3.83
N PRO A 141 2.14 17.78 -2.64
CA PRO A 141 3.00 17.71 -1.45
C PRO A 141 4.27 16.87 -1.67
N MET A 142 4.28 16.00 -2.67
CA MET A 142 5.42 15.15 -3.05
C MET A 142 6.36 15.80 -4.06
N SER A 143 5.92 16.83 -4.79
CA SER A 143 6.78 17.59 -5.70
C SER A 143 7.59 18.60 -4.88
N ARG A 144 8.78 18.18 -4.47
CA ARG A 144 9.77 19.06 -3.85
C ARG A 144 10.39 20.02 -4.86
#